data_AF-A0A356NX35-F1
#
_entry.id   AF-A0A356NX35-F1
#
_cell.length_a   1.000
_cell.length_b   1.000
_cell.length_c   1.000
_cell.angle_alpha   90.00
_cell.angle_beta   90.00
_cell.angle_gamma   90.00
#
_symmetry.space_group_name_H-M   'P 1'
#
loop_
_entity.id
_entity.type
_entity.pdbx_description
1 polymer ?
#
loop_
_entity_poly.entity_id
_entity_poly.type
_entity_poly.pdbx_seq_one_letter_code
_entity_poly.pdbx_strand_id
1 'polypeptide(L)'
;IAVPARYGHAMMGALMQVGEEFNAVPYGTEALGVMRIEKGHAAGNELNGQTTAHMLGLGGMVSRKKDSIGSKLSERPEMIRDDGLRLVGFRPVDRTQMLTAGAHFLEKGAPADMAHDQGWMTSVAYSPELGHSIGIGYLKRGGERFGETVRAYSPVRNQDIMVEICSPHHIDPEGERQRG
;
A
#
# COMPACT_ATOMS: atom_id res chain seq x y z
N ILE A 1 -11.49 3.50 21.08
CA ILE A 1 -11.85 3.73 22.50
C ILE A 1 -10.86 2.95 23.36
N ALA A 2 -10.21 3.58 24.33
CA ALA A 2 -9.26 2.91 25.22
C ALA A 2 -9.83 2.88 26.65
N VAL A 3 -9.88 1.69 27.25
CA VAL A 3 -10.34 1.44 28.64
C VAL A 3 -9.36 0.50 29.35
N PRO A 4 -9.32 0.45 30.70
CA PRO A 4 -8.54 -0.57 31.40
C PRO A 4 -8.92 -1.97 30.92
N ALA A 5 -7.93 -2.85 30.72
CA ALA A 5 -8.11 -4.15 30.05
C ALA A 5 -9.27 -5.00 30.60
N ARG A 6 -9.51 -4.95 31.92
CA ARG A 6 -10.63 -5.65 32.59
C ARG A 6 -12.02 -5.27 32.08
N TYR A 7 -12.16 -4.13 31.41
CA TYR A 7 -13.43 -3.64 30.85
C TYR A 7 -13.55 -3.88 29.33
N GLY A 8 -12.58 -4.55 28.69
CA GLY A 8 -12.60 -4.76 27.23
C GLY A 8 -13.87 -5.46 26.73
N HIS A 9 -14.29 -6.53 27.41
CA HIS A 9 -15.51 -7.26 27.05
C HIS A 9 -16.77 -6.40 27.22
N ALA A 10 -16.89 -5.70 28.36
CA ALA A 10 -18.03 -4.82 28.62
C ALA A 10 -18.14 -3.67 27.60
N MET A 11 -17.00 -3.07 27.24
CA MET A 11 -16.94 -2.05 26.19
C MET A 11 -17.42 -2.60 24.84
N MET A 12 -16.93 -3.78 24.43
CA MET A 12 -17.34 -4.39 23.16
C MET A 12 -18.83 -4.71 23.14
N GLY A 13 -19.38 -5.26 24.23
CA GLY A 13 -20.82 -5.53 24.35
C GLY A 13 -21.67 -4.27 24.21
N ALA A 14 -21.27 -3.18 24.89
CA ALA A 14 -21.98 -1.90 24.79
C ALA A 14 -21.96 -1.32 23.36
N LEU A 15 -20.82 -1.40 22.67
CA LEU A 15 -20.70 -0.94 21.29
C LEU A 15 -21.58 -1.75 20.33
N MET A 16 -21.62 -3.07 20.48
CA MET A 16 -22.48 -3.91 19.64
C MET A 16 -23.96 -3.62 19.87
N GLN A 17 -24.38 -3.45 21.14
CA GLN A 17 -25.77 -3.15 21.48
C GLN A 17 -26.24 -1.81 20.89
N VAL A 18 -25.45 -0.73 21.06
CA VAL A 18 -25.79 0.58 20.48
C VAL A 18 -25.66 0.54 18.95
N GLY A 19 -24.75 -0.26 18.43
CA GLY A 19 -24.51 -0.41 16.99
C GLY A 19 -25.61 -1.14 16.22
N GLU A 20 -26.56 -1.80 16.89
CA GLU A 20 -27.63 -2.57 16.25
C GLU A 20 -28.44 -1.70 15.28
N GLU A 21 -28.76 -0.46 15.65
CA GLU A 21 -29.53 0.46 14.80
C GLU A 21 -28.80 0.83 13.50
N PHE A 22 -27.47 0.71 13.48
CA PHE A 22 -26.60 1.02 12.34
C PHE A 22 -26.14 -0.21 11.56
N ASN A 23 -26.61 -1.41 11.94
CA ASN A 23 -26.06 -2.68 11.45
C ASN A 23 -24.54 -2.77 11.64
N ALA A 24 -24.05 -2.39 12.82
CA ALA A 24 -22.62 -2.43 13.13
C ALA A 24 -22.05 -3.86 12.95
N VAL A 25 -20.91 -3.96 12.26
CA VAL A 25 -20.23 -5.23 12.00
C VAL A 25 -18.85 -5.23 12.67
N PRO A 26 -18.55 -6.19 13.56
CA PRO A 26 -17.20 -6.36 14.06
C PRO A 26 -16.31 -6.90 12.94
N TYR A 27 -15.12 -6.33 12.80
CA TYR A 27 -14.16 -6.75 11.77
C TYR A 27 -12.80 -7.03 12.39
N GLY A 28 -12.04 -7.89 11.72
CA GLY A 28 -10.71 -8.33 12.16
C GLY A 28 -9.57 -7.74 11.35
N THR A 29 -8.40 -8.39 11.45
CA THR A 29 -7.17 -7.95 10.79
C THR A 29 -7.25 -7.96 9.26
N GLU A 30 -7.97 -8.92 8.66
CA GLU A 30 -8.07 -9.02 7.20
C GLU A 30 -8.85 -7.84 6.61
N ALA A 31 -10.02 -7.52 7.16
CA ALA A 31 -10.80 -6.36 6.73
C ALA A 31 -10.03 -5.04 6.98
N LEU A 32 -9.31 -4.93 8.10
CA LEU A 32 -8.40 -3.80 8.34
C LEU A 32 -7.31 -3.73 7.26
N GLY A 33 -6.77 -4.89 6.85
CA GLY A 33 -5.79 -5.03 5.79
C GLY A 33 -6.31 -4.57 4.43
N VAL A 34 -7.57 -4.87 4.10
CA VAL A 34 -8.22 -4.35 2.89
C VAL A 34 -8.33 -2.84 2.96
N MET A 35 -8.97 -2.29 4.00
CA MET A 35 -9.23 -0.85 4.12
C MET A 35 -7.96 -0.01 4.12
N ARG A 36 -6.87 -0.50 4.73
CA ARG A 36 -5.60 0.23 4.72
C ARG A 36 -4.94 0.21 3.33
N ILE A 37 -5.07 -0.89 2.57
CA ILE A 37 -4.55 -0.95 1.18
C ILE A 37 -5.36 -0.02 0.29
N GLU A 38 -6.68 0.00 0.46
CA GLU A 38 -7.57 0.94 -0.25
C GLU A 38 -7.17 2.40 -0.05
N LYS A 39 -6.69 2.76 1.14
CA LYS A 39 -6.17 4.09 1.46
C LYS A 39 -4.67 4.26 1.23
N GLY A 40 -3.96 3.28 0.69
CA GLY A 40 -2.53 3.39 0.43
C GLY A 40 -1.65 3.43 1.68
N HIS A 41 -2.18 3.07 2.85
CA HIS A 41 -1.43 3.11 4.10
C HIS A 41 -0.42 1.96 4.18
N ALA A 42 0.83 2.34 4.45
CA ALA A 42 1.92 1.43 4.70
C ALA A 42 1.74 0.69 6.05
N ALA A 43 2.00 -0.62 6.03
CA ALA A 43 2.05 -1.47 7.22
C ALA A 43 3.35 -2.30 7.21
N GLY A 44 3.39 -3.43 7.93
CA GLY A 44 4.60 -4.24 8.08
C GLY A 44 5.27 -4.64 6.76
N ASN A 45 4.50 -4.90 5.70
CA ASN A 45 5.04 -5.29 4.39
C ASN A 45 5.77 -4.14 3.68
N GLU A 46 5.34 -2.90 3.90
CA GLU A 46 5.97 -1.70 3.34
C GLU A 46 7.06 -1.14 4.25
N LEU A 47 7.07 -1.50 5.54
CA LEU A 47 7.97 -1.02 6.58
C LEU A 47 8.97 -2.10 7.01
N ASN A 48 9.78 -2.57 6.06
CA ASN A 48 10.60 -3.78 6.20
C ASN A 48 12.09 -3.50 6.55
N GLY A 49 12.39 -2.29 7.04
CA GLY A 49 13.75 -1.87 7.40
C GLY A 49 14.63 -1.41 6.23
N GLN A 50 14.16 -1.54 4.99
CA GLN A 50 14.88 -1.09 3.78
C GLN A 50 14.23 0.13 3.12
N THR A 51 13.15 0.64 3.71
CA THR A 51 12.28 1.66 3.12
C THR A 51 12.38 2.96 3.90
N THR A 52 12.35 4.09 3.19
CA THR A 52 12.46 5.43 3.79
C THR A 52 11.13 6.17 3.75
N ALA A 53 11.02 7.22 4.57
CA ALA A 53 9.90 8.16 4.47
C ALA A 53 9.78 8.75 3.05
N HIS A 54 10.90 8.96 2.36
CA HIS A 54 10.90 9.45 0.98
C HIS A 54 10.31 8.42 -0.01
N MET A 55 10.70 7.15 0.11
CA MET A 55 10.12 6.07 -0.69
C MET A 55 8.60 5.95 -0.46
N LEU A 56 8.13 6.17 0.76
CA LEU A 56 6.71 6.14 1.14
C LEU A 56 5.90 7.36 0.66
N GLY A 57 6.52 8.39 0.09
CA GLY A 57 5.85 9.67 -0.18
C GLY A 57 5.61 10.53 1.07
N LEU A 58 6.18 10.14 2.22
CA LEU A 58 6.08 10.83 3.51
C LEU A 58 7.30 11.71 3.81
N GLY A 59 8.14 12.02 2.80
CA GLY A 59 9.33 12.85 2.97
C GLY A 59 9.03 14.24 3.54
N GLY A 60 7.85 14.79 3.26
CA GLY A 60 7.38 16.06 3.84
C GLY A 60 7.11 16.01 5.35
N MET A 61 6.90 14.81 5.91
CA MET A 61 6.75 14.61 7.36
C MET A 61 8.09 14.59 8.10
N VAL A 62 9.21 14.48 7.39
CA VAL A 62 10.55 14.55 7.99
C VAL A 62 10.93 16.02 8.18
N SER A 63 10.99 16.46 9.44
CA SER A 63 11.35 17.83 9.79
C SER A 63 12.75 18.19 9.29
N ARG A 64 12.85 19.26 8.50
CA ARG A 64 14.13 19.89 8.13
C ARG A 64 14.61 20.95 9.14
N LYS A 65 13.74 21.34 10.08
CA LYS A 65 13.99 22.43 11.05
C LYS A 65 14.64 21.95 12.35
N LYS A 66 14.35 20.71 12.72
CA LYS A 66 14.80 20.05 13.95
C LYS A 66 15.38 18.70 13.62
N ASP A 67 16.44 18.34 14.33
CA ASP A 67 17.08 17.04 14.18
C ASP A 67 16.25 15.91 14.82
N SER A 68 16.42 14.69 14.30
CA SER A 68 15.84 13.45 14.79
C SER A 68 16.69 12.27 14.34
N ILE A 69 16.58 11.13 15.02
CA ILE A 69 17.35 9.92 14.68
C ILE A 69 17.05 9.51 13.23
N GLY A 70 18.10 9.42 12.41
CA GLY A 70 18.02 9.04 11.00
C GLY A 70 17.84 10.20 10.02
N SER A 71 17.55 11.43 10.48
CA SER A 71 17.32 12.60 9.63
C SER A 71 18.47 12.82 8.63
N LYS A 72 19.72 12.86 9.13
CA LYS A 72 20.92 13.09 8.33
C LYS A 72 21.24 11.95 7.36
N LEU A 73 20.99 10.70 7.76
CA LEU A 73 21.20 9.54 6.89
C LEU A 73 20.17 9.49 5.76
N SER A 74 18.95 10.00 5.99
CA SER A 74 17.91 10.08 4.96
C SER A 74 18.25 11.06 3.83
N GLU A 75 19.18 12.00 4.06
CA GLU A 75 19.63 13.00 3.07
C GLU A 75 20.73 12.45 2.13
N ARG A 76 21.21 11.22 2.32
CA ARG A 76 22.25 10.65 1.46
C ARG A 76 21.77 10.56 0.01
N PRO A 77 22.62 10.83 -1.00
CA PRO A 77 22.21 10.89 -2.41
C PRO A 77 21.40 9.68 -2.88
N GLU A 78 21.83 8.46 -2.53
CA GLU A 78 21.13 7.22 -2.90
C GLU A 78 19.72 7.10 -2.28
N MET A 79 19.46 7.75 -1.14
CA MET A 79 18.18 7.70 -0.42
C MET A 79 17.14 8.67 -1.00
N ILE A 80 17.60 9.69 -1.75
CA ILE A 80 16.77 10.76 -2.30
C ILE A 80 16.75 10.82 -3.82
N ARG A 81 17.23 9.76 -4.49
CA ARG A 81 17.22 9.66 -5.95
C ARG A 81 15.84 9.90 -6.54
N ASP A 82 15.78 10.72 -7.57
CA ASP A 82 14.56 10.97 -8.35
C ASP A 82 14.13 9.70 -9.09
N ASP A 83 15.09 8.93 -9.60
CA ASP A 83 14.86 7.64 -10.26
C ASP A 83 14.66 6.45 -9.31
N GLY A 84 14.61 6.72 -8.00
CA GLY A 84 14.48 5.72 -6.96
C GLY A 84 13.10 5.08 -6.85
N LEU A 85 12.99 4.14 -5.92
CA LEU A 85 11.74 3.47 -5.59
C LEU A 85 10.74 4.44 -4.91
N ARG A 86 9.47 4.37 -5.31
CA ARG A 86 8.35 5.06 -4.67
C ARG A 86 7.18 4.12 -4.46
N LEU A 87 6.51 4.26 -3.32
CA LEU A 87 5.28 3.54 -3.02
C LEU A 87 4.17 4.07 -3.92
N VAL A 88 3.55 3.16 -4.66
CA VAL A 88 2.45 3.45 -5.61
C VAL A 88 1.39 2.35 -5.52
N GLY A 89 0.25 2.60 -6.16
CA GLY A 89 -0.84 1.64 -6.28
C GLY A 89 -0.78 0.87 -7.59
N PHE A 90 -1.41 -0.30 -7.59
CA PHE A 90 -1.53 -1.16 -8.77
C PHE A 90 -2.93 -1.75 -8.85
N ARG A 91 -3.41 -1.90 -10.09
CA ARG A 91 -4.64 -2.63 -10.42
C ARG A 91 -4.44 -3.45 -11.68
N PRO A 92 -4.95 -4.70 -11.74
CA PRO A 92 -4.73 -5.60 -12.87
C PRO A 92 -5.48 -5.09 -14.10
N VAL A 93 -4.83 -4.99 -15.26
CA VAL A 93 -5.49 -4.48 -16.49
C VAL A 93 -6.76 -5.27 -16.80
N ASP A 94 -6.70 -6.59 -16.66
CA ASP A 94 -7.89 -7.44 -16.59
C ASP A 94 -8.37 -7.52 -15.13
N ARG A 95 -9.51 -6.89 -14.83
CA ARG A 95 -10.08 -6.79 -13.47
C ARG A 95 -10.54 -8.14 -12.90
N THR A 96 -10.61 -9.19 -13.71
CA THR A 96 -10.90 -10.56 -13.25
C THR A 96 -9.67 -11.25 -12.65
N GLN A 97 -8.47 -10.74 -12.92
CA GLN A 97 -7.24 -11.32 -12.42
C GLN A 97 -6.95 -10.84 -10.99
N MET A 98 -6.42 -11.75 -10.18
CA MET A 98 -5.97 -11.44 -8.82
C MET A 98 -4.51 -11.02 -8.84
N LEU A 99 -4.15 -9.97 -8.11
CA LEU A 99 -2.76 -9.62 -7.89
C LEU A 99 -2.12 -10.58 -6.88
N THR A 100 -0.78 -10.61 -6.86
CA THR A 100 -0.03 -11.37 -5.84
C THR A 100 1.05 -10.52 -5.20
N ALA A 101 1.02 -10.43 -3.87
CA ALA A 101 2.11 -9.89 -3.08
C ALA A 101 3.42 -10.67 -3.33
N GLY A 102 4.53 -9.94 -3.43
CA GLY A 102 5.85 -10.45 -3.79
C GLY A 102 6.09 -10.56 -5.30
N ALA A 103 5.13 -10.21 -6.16
CA ALA A 103 5.39 -10.10 -7.59
C ALA A 103 6.36 -8.94 -7.87
N HIS A 104 7.32 -9.17 -8.78
CA HIS A 104 8.26 -8.17 -9.24
C HIS A 104 7.72 -7.45 -10.48
N PHE A 105 8.12 -6.19 -10.65
CA PHE A 105 7.69 -5.39 -11.78
C PHE A 105 8.72 -5.40 -12.89
N LEU A 106 8.27 -5.70 -14.10
CA LEU A 106 9.08 -5.68 -15.31
C LEU A 106 8.43 -4.79 -16.36
N GLU A 107 9.24 -4.15 -17.20
CA GLU A 107 8.73 -3.48 -18.39
C GLU A 107 8.07 -4.49 -19.35
N LYS A 108 7.13 -4.00 -20.17
CA LYS A 108 6.46 -4.82 -21.17
C LYS A 108 7.48 -5.39 -22.16
N GLY A 109 7.54 -6.71 -22.27
CA GLY A 109 8.46 -7.40 -23.19
C GLY A 109 9.90 -7.54 -22.67
N ALA A 110 10.23 -7.01 -21.49
CA ALA A 110 11.55 -7.20 -20.89
C ALA A 110 11.77 -8.67 -20.45
N PRO A 111 13.01 -9.17 -20.47
CA PRO A 111 13.32 -10.48 -19.92
C PRO A 111 13.06 -10.51 -18.40
N ALA A 112 12.70 -11.68 -17.90
CA ALA A 112 12.43 -11.89 -16.47
C ALA A 112 13.73 -12.19 -15.71
N ASP A 113 14.52 -11.15 -15.48
CA ASP A 113 15.79 -11.21 -14.74
C ASP A 113 15.94 -10.03 -13.76
N MET A 114 16.99 -10.08 -12.93
CA MET A 114 17.26 -9.05 -11.92
C MET A 114 17.71 -7.71 -12.53
N ALA A 115 18.28 -7.70 -13.73
CA ALA A 115 18.76 -6.47 -14.35
C ALA A 115 17.60 -5.56 -14.78
N HIS A 116 16.46 -6.16 -15.11
CA HIS A 116 15.25 -5.45 -15.53
C HIS A 116 14.23 -5.23 -14.41
N ASP A 117 14.48 -5.73 -13.21
CA ASP A 117 13.59 -5.56 -12.06
C ASP A 117 13.39 -4.07 -11.71
N GLN A 118 12.13 -3.64 -11.67
CA GLN A 118 11.71 -2.27 -11.39
C GLN A 118 11.23 -2.07 -9.96
N GLY A 119 11.10 -3.15 -9.18
CA GLY A 119 10.58 -3.12 -7.82
C GLY A 119 9.58 -4.24 -7.58
N TRP A 120 8.79 -4.15 -6.51
CA TRP A 120 7.95 -5.26 -6.10
C TRP A 120 6.63 -4.83 -5.47
N MET A 121 5.65 -5.70 -5.59
CA MET A 121 4.35 -5.60 -4.96
C MET A 121 4.45 -6.05 -3.50
N THR A 122 4.14 -5.16 -2.56
CA THR A 122 4.28 -5.44 -1.13
C THR A 122 3.00 -6.03 -0.54
N SER A 123 1.84 -5.49 -0.93
CA SER A 123 0.55 -5.86 -0.34
C SER A 123 -0.54 -5.89 -1.39
N VAL A 124 -1.45 -6.84 -1.24
CA VAL A 124 -2.58 -7.06 -2.14
C VAL A 124 -3.83 -7.35 -1.32
N ALA A 125 -4.97 -6.86 -1.80
CA ALA A 125 -6.28 -7.24 -1.33
C ALA A 125 -7.26 -7.34 -2.51
N TYR A 126 -8.39 -8.01 -2.28
CA TYR A 126 -9.59 -7.75 -3.06
C TYR A 126 -10.34 -6.59 -2.39
N SER A 127 -10.66 -5.55 -3.14
CA SER A 127 -11.48 -4.43 -2.65
C SER A 127 -12.95 -4.70 -2.95
N PRO A 128 -13.81 -4.89 -1.93
CA PRO A 128 -15.25 -5.03 -2.14
C PRO A 128 -15.88 -3.76 -2.73
N GLU A 129 -15.37 -2.57 -2.37
CA GLU A 129 -15.87 -1.30 -2.89
C GLU A 129 -15.59 -1.15 -4.40
N LEU A 130 -14.39 -1.55 -4.84
CA LEU A 130 -13.96 -1.40 -6.23
C LEU A 130 -14.28 -2.64 -7.10
N GLY A 131 -14.64 -3.76 -6.48
CA GLY A 131 -15.00 -5.01 -7.17
C GLY A 131 -13.84 -5.70 -7.89
N HIS A 132 -12.59 -5.43 -7.52
CA HIS A 132 -11.42 -6.07 -8.11
C HIS A 132 -10.21 -6.08 -7.17
N SER A 133 -9.16 -6.82 -7.56
CA SER A 133 -7.91 -6.87 -6.81
C SER A 133 -7.14 -5.55 -6.92
N ILE A 134 -6.64 -5.06 -5.79
CA ILE A 134 -5.79 -3.87 -5.70
C ILE A 134 -4.52 -4.20 -4.95
N GLY A 135 -3.46 -3.45 -5.24
CA GLY A 135 -2.18 -3.62 -4.58
C GLY A 135 -1.48 -2.30 -4.35
N ILE A 136 -0.50 -2.35 -3.45
CA ILE A 136 0.51 -1.31 -3.31
C ILE A 136 1.89 -1.97 -3.35
N GLY A 137 2.90 -1.18 -3.70
CA GLY A 137 4.26 -1.66 -3.83
C GLY A 137 5.23 -0.57 -4.24
N TYR A 138 6.51 -0.91 -4.29
CA TYR A 138 7.56 0.02 -4.64
C TYR A 138 7.94 -0.13 -6.10
N LEU A 139 8.01 0.99 -6.82
CA LEU A 139 8.39 1.03 -8.22
C LEU A 139 9.39 2.16 -8.48
N LYS A 140 10.43 1.87 -9.28
CA LYS A 140 11.37 2.89 -9.78
C LYS A 140 10.59 3.96 -10.54
N ARG A 141 10.82 5.23 -10.17
CA ARG A 141 10.11 6.40 -10.73
C ARG A 141 8.58 6.31 -10.59
N GLY A 142 8.06 5.57 -9.60
CA GLY A 142 6.64 5.27 -9.52
C GLY A 142 5.72 6.50 -9.54
N GLY A 143 6.11 7.58 -8.88
CA GLY A 143 5.32 8.82 -8.84
C GLY A 143 5.19 9.56 -10.19
N GLU A 144 6.00 9.21 -11.20
CA GLU A 144 5.99 9.81 -12.53
C GLU A 144 5.28 8.92 -13.58
N ARG A 145 4.86 7.72 -13.19
CA ARG A 145 4.45 6.64 -14.11
C ARG A 145 2.98 6.25 -13.99
N PHE A 146 2.15 7.09 -13.38
CA PHE A 146 0.72 6.81 -13.26
C PHE A 146 0.06 6.68 -14.64
N GLY A 147 -0.77 5.65 -14.80
CA GLY A 147 -1.42 5.26 -16.06
C GLY A 147 -0.58 4.34 -16.95
N GLU A 148 0.72 4.19 -16.69
CA GLU A 148 1.56 3.23 -17.41
C GLU A 148 1.21 1.78 -17.01
N THR A 149 1.35 0.85 -17.95
CA THR A 149 1.18 -0.58 -17.73
C THR A 149 2.52 -1.30 -17.67
N VAL A 150 2.72 -2.11 -16.63
CA VAL A 150 3.89 -2.96 -16.43
C VAL A 150 3.47 -4.42 -16.22
N ARG A 151 4.42 -5.35 -16.28
CA ARG A 151 4.21 -6.76 -15.93
C ARG A 151 4.43 -6.95 -14.43
N ALA A 152 3.48 -7.57 -13.75
CA ALA A 152 3.66 -8.13 -12.42
C ALA A 152 3.98 -9.63 -12.57
N TYR A 153 5.23 -9.98 -12.30
CA TYR A 153 5.78 -11.31 -12.52
C TYR A 153 6.09 -12.02 -11.20
N SER A 154 5.56 -13.23 -11.03
CA SER A 154 5.81 -14.10 -9.89
C SER A 154 6.09 -15.53 -10.37
N PRO A 155 7.36 -15.91 -10.57
CA PRO A 155 7.71 -17.24 -11.09
C PRO A 155 7.31 -18.35 -10.12
N VAL A 156 7.42 -18.09 -8.81
CA VAL A 156 7.06 -19.03 -7.73
C VAL A 156 5.57 -19.38 -7.71
N ARG A 157 4.71 -18.54 -8.30
CA ARG A 157 3.27 -18.76 -8.42
C ARG A 157 2.81 -18.91 -9.86
N ASN A 158 3.77 -19.02 -10.80
CA ASN A 158 3.52 -19.12 -12.23
C ASN A 158 2.56 -18.02 -12.75
N GLN A 159 2.79 -16.78 -12.31
CA GLN A 159 1.95 -15.64 -12.67
C GLN A 159 2.76 -14.59 -13.43
N ASP A 160 2.18 -14.10 -14.52
CA ASP A 160 2.70 -12.99 -15.32
C ASP A 160 1.51 -12.22 -15.88
N ILE A 161 1.15 -11.12 -15.24
CA ILE A 161 -0.04 -10.34 -15.60
C ILE A 161 0.30 -8.88 -15.82
N MET A 162 -0.53 -8.21 -16.62
CA MET A 162 -0.39 -6.78 -16.86
C MET A 162 -1.10 -6.01 -15.75
N VAL A 163 -0.41 -5.03 -15.17
CA VAL A 163 -0.94 -4.16 -14.11
C VAL A 163 -0.74 -2.71 -14.51
N GLU A 164 -1.74 -1.88 -14.22
CA GLU A 164 -1.70 -0.43 -14.39
C GLU A 164 -1.21 0.21 -13.09
N ILE A 165 -0.27 1.15 -13.21
CA ILE A 165 0.28 1.92 -12.11
C ILE A 165 -0.69 3.07 -11.80
N CYS A 166 -1.06 3.25 -10.54
CA CYS A 166 -1.97 4.30 -10.11
C CYS A 166 -1.53 4.91 -8.76
N SER A 167 -2.30 5.90 -8.29
CA SER A 167 -2.15 6.42 -6.93
C SER A 167 -2.19 5.26 -5.92
N PRO A 168 -1.37 5.29 -4.85
CA PRO A 168 -1.49 4.31 -3.76
C PRO A 168 -2.83 4.43 -3.03
N HIS A 169 -3.48 5.60 -3.10
CA HIS A 169 -4.83 5.84 -2.58
C HIS A 169 -5.85 5.41 -3.63
N HIS A 170 -6.37 4.19 -3.51
CA HIS A 170 -7.36 3.61 -4.42
C HIS A 170 -8.77 4.17 -4.19
N ILE A 171 -9.09 4.53 -2.94
CA ILE A 171 -10.39 5.08 -2.55
C ILE A 171 -10.21 6.45 -1.90
N ASP A 172 -11.02 7.41 -2.34
CA ASP A 172 -11.14 8.74 -1.73
C ASP A 172 -9.78 9.45 -1.55
N PRO A 173 -9.01 9.68 -2.63
CA PRO A 173 -7.70 10.31 -2.55
C PRO A 173 -7.76 11.73 -1.94
N GLU A 174 -8.87 12.44 -2.15
CA GLU A 174 -9.09 13.81 -1.64
C GLU A 174 -9.56 13.84 -0.17
N GLY A 175 -9.93 12.69 0.41
CA GLY A 175 -10.30 12.59 1.82
C GLY A 175 -11.69 13.15 2.16
N GLU A 176 -12.60 13.20 1.20
CA GLU A 176 -13.96 13.74 1.38
C GLU A 176 -14.76 12.96 2.44
N ARG A 177 -14.49 11.66 2.58
CA ARG A 177 -15.19 10.79 3.55
C ARG A 177 -14.63 10.88 4.98
N GLN A 178 -13.57 11.65 5.20
CA GLN A 178 -12.88 11.68 6.51
C GLN A 178 -13.76 12.20 7.65
N ARG A 179 -14.74 13.06 7.35
CA ARG A 179 -15.52 13.80 8.36
C ARG A 179 -16.94 13.27 8.59
N GLY A 180 -17.30 12.16 7.93
CA GLY A 180 -18.65 11.61 7.95
C GLY A 180 -19.56 12.28 6.94
#